data_AF-A0A1E1WGV8-F1
#
_entry.id   AF-A0A1E1WGV8-F1
#
_cell.length_a   1.000
_cell.length_b   1.000
_cell.length_c   1.000
_cell.angle_alpha   90.00
_cell.angle_beta   90.00
_cell.angle_gamma   90.00
#
_symmetry.space_group_name_H-M   'P 1'
#
loop_
_entity.id
_entity.type
_entity.pdbx_description
1 polymer ?
#
loop_
_entity_poly.entity_id
_entity_poly.type
_entity_poly.pdbx_seq_one_letter_code
_entity_poly.pdbx_strand_id
1 'polypeptide(L)'
;IIMAASMSVKNMFSFHFRERLNGYNSKLTWADGSTSDCIAFYNVYKVWNHLNQQKYFEQSGQNEVQWARRFFLQVRSLRELRDLVRELKMRLSREGIEVQKETSPWDRTEQALVLKIIMAGAVY
;
A
#
# COMPACT_ATOMS: atom_id res chain seq x y z
N ILE A 1 2.78 -10.11 -0.99
CA ILE A 1 3.78 -9.33 -1.76
C ILE A 1 3.80 -7.85 -1.34
N ILE A 2 2.73 -7.07 -1.60
CA ILE A 2 2.74 -5.62 -1.32
C ILE A 2 3.00 -5.31 0.16
N MET A 3 2.35 -6.00 1.09
CA MET A 3 2.60 -5.81 2.53
C MET A 3 4.06 -6.12 2.91
N ALA A 4 4.62 -7.23 2.43
CA ALA A 4 6.01 -7.58 2.66
C ALA A 4 6.97 -6.50 2.11
N ALA A 5 6.75 -6.04 0.87
CA ALA A 5 7.51 -4.95 0.28
C ALA A 5 7.39 -3.65 1.09
N SER A 6 6.20 -3.35 1.62
CA SER A 6 5.95 -2.15 2.44
C SER A 6 6.73 -2.16 3.76
N MET A 7 7.07 -3.34 4.28
CA MET A 7 7.90 -3.47 5.48
C MET A 7 9.39 -3.25 5.20
N SER A 8 9.84 -3.48 3.96
CA SER A 8 11.24 -3.30 3.55
C SER A 8 11.58 -1.87 3.14
N VAL A 9 10.59 -1.09 2.69
CA VAL A 9 10.79 0.32 2.32
C VAL A 9 10.68 1.24 3.54
N LYS A 10 11.19 2.47 3.39
CA LYS A 10 10.99 3.51 4.40
C LYS A 10 9.50 3.81 4.58
N ASN A 11 9.12 4.22 5.79
CA ASN A 11 7.74 4.54 6.15
C ASN A 11 7.09 5.48 5.12
N MET A 12 5.92 5.10 4.62
CA MET A 12 5.19 5.87 3.61
C MET A 12 4.49 7.10 4.19
N PHE A 13 4.17 7.10 5.48
CA PHE A 13 3.54 8.24 6.15
C PHE A 13 4.59 9.22 6.68
N SER A 14 4.37 10.50 6.42
CA SER A 14 5.21 11.60 6.91
C SER A 14 4.40 12.57 7.73
N PHE A 15 4.79 12.79 8.98
CA PHE A 15 4.08 13.69 9.88
C PHE A 15 4.98 14.87 10.27
N HIS A 16 4.62 16.08 9.84
CA HIS A 16 5.19 17.29 10.43
C HIS A 16 4.70 17.44 11.87
N PHE A 17 5.53 17.98 12.76
CA PHE A 17 5.24 18.06 14.20
C PHE A 17 3.85 18.65 14.52
N ARG A 18 3.44 19.70 13.81
CA ARG A 18 2.13 20.36 13.98
C ARG A 18 0.94 19.60 13.40
N GLU A 19 1.17 18.64 12.50
CA GLU A 19 0.12 17.92 11.76
C GLU A 19 0.03 16.43 12.16
N ARG A 20 0.69 16.03 13.24
CA ARG A 20 0.75 14.62 13.68
C ARG A 20 -0.62 13.98 13.89
N LEU A 21 -1.58 14.70 14.48
CA LEU A 21 -2.93 14.20 14.70
C LEU A 21 -3.67 13.95 13.38
N ASN A 22 -3.60 14.89 12.44
CA ASN A 22 -4.23 14.76 11.13
C ASN A 22 -3.60 13.64 10.30
N GLY A 23 -2.27 13.51 10.37
CA GLY A 23 -1.56 12.41 9.72
C GLY A 23 -1.91 11.05 10.32
N TYR A 24 -2.05 10.96 11.65
CA TYR A 24 -2.48 9.74 12.32
C TYR A 24 -3.92 9.37 11.93
N ASN A 25 -4.84 10.34 11.88
CA ASN A 25 -6.21 10.12 11.41
C ASN A 25 -6.26 9.66 9.94
N SER A 26 -5.40 10.21 9.08
CA SER A 26 -5.25 9.73 7.69
C SER A 26 -4.82 8.26 7.69
N LYS A 27 -3.79 7.91 8.46
CA LYS A 27 -3.32 6.52 8.57
C LYS A 27 -4.39 5.56 9.09
N LEU A 28 -5.16 5.97 10.10
CA LEU A 28 -6.30 5.18 10.61
C LEU A 28 -7.39 4.99 9.56
N THR A 29 -7.72 6.03 8.82
CA THR A 29 -8.68 5.96 7.70
C THR A 29 -8.22 4.91 6.68
N TRP A 30 -6.93 4.91 6.32
CA TRP A 30 -6.37 3.90 5.42
C TRP A 30 -6.33 2.50 6.00
N ALA A 31 -6.22 2.37 7.33
CA ALA A 31 -6.28 1.08 8.01
C ALA A 31 -7.69 0.47 7.98
N ASP A 32 -8.74 1.23 7.64
CA ASP A 32 -10.09 0.71 7.38
C ASP A 32 -10.63 -0.19 8.51
N GLY A 33 -10.46 0.24 9.77
CA GLY A 33 -10.87 -0.54 10.95
C GLY A 33 -10.04 -1.79 11.24
N SER A 34 -9.08 -2.15 10.39
CA SER A 34 -8.22 -3.33 10.57
C SER A 34 -7.14 -3.17 11.64
N THR A 35 -6.93 -1.95 12.13
CA THR A 35 -5.89 -1.59 13.12
C THR A 35 -4.49 -2.11 12.75
N SER A 36 -4.18 -2.24 11.46
CA SER A 36 -2.92 -2.79 10.94
C SER A 36 -2.23 -1.81 9.99
N ASP A 37 -0.98 -1.48 10.30
CA ASP A 37 -0.16 -0.58 9.49
C ASP A 37 0.13 -1.15 8.09
N CYS A 38 0.40 -2.45 7.99
CA CYS A 38 0.64 -3.12 6.71
C CYS A 38 -0.60 -3.10 5.82
N ILE A 39 -1.79 -3.22 6.40
CA ILE A 39 -3.05 -3.10 5.65
C ILE A 39 -3.27 -1.65 5.22
N ALA A 40 -2.94 -0.67 6.06
CA ALA A 40 -2.98 0.74 5.67
C ALA A 40 -2.07 1.03 4.46
N PHE A 41 -0.83 0.54 4.48
CA PHE A 41 0.10 0.67 3.35
C PHE A 41 -0.40 -0.04 2.09
N TYR A 42 -0.95 -1.25 2.24
CA TYR A 42 -1.56 -1.99 1.14
C TYR A 42 -2.70 -1.20 0.48
N ASN A 43 -3.62 -0.65 1.28
CA ASN A 43 -4.76 0.12 0.79
C ASN A 43 -4.32 1.39 0.06
N VAL A 44 -3.37 2.14 0.63
CA VAL A 44 -2.77 3.32 -0.01
C VAL A 44 -2.18 2.94 -1.37
N TYR A 45 -1.35 1.90 -1.42
CA TYR A 45 -0.69 1.47 -2.66
C TYR A 45 -1.71 1.03 -3.71
N LYS A 46 -2.77 0.31 -3.30
CA LYS A 46 -3.85 -0.14 -4.19
C LYS A 46 -4.53 1.05 -4.87
N VAL A 47 -4.92 2.06 -4.10
CA VAL A 47 -5.57 3.27 -4.64
C VAL A 47 -4.61 4.07 -5.51
N TRP A 48 -3.39 4.34 -5.03
CA TRP A 48 -2.39 5.11 -5.79
C TRP A 48 -2.02 4.44 -7.12
N ASN A 49 -1.83 3.12 -7.11
CA ASN A 49 -1.51 2.38 -8.33
C ASN A 49 -2.70 2.37 -9.32
N HIS A 50 -3.93 2.28 -8.83
CA HIS A 50 -5.12 2.39 -9.68
C HIS A 50 -5.24 3.77 -10.34
N LEU A 51 -5.03 4.85 -9.58
CA LEU A 51 -5.03 6.22 -10.10
C LEU A 51 -3.92 6.44 -11.15
N ASN A 52 -2.74 5.88 -10.91
CA ASN A 52 -1.65 5.90 -11.89
C ASN A 52 -2.00 5.15 -13.18
N GLN A 53 -2.62 3.98 -13.09
CA GLN A 53 -3.05 3.20 -14.26
C GLN A 53 -4.10 3.94 -15.10
N GLN A 54 -4.96 4.72 -14.47
CA GLN A 54 -5.96 5.55 -15.14
C GLN A 54 -5.40 6.89 -15.67
N LYS A 55 -4.10 7.16 -15.51
CA LYS A 55 -3.48 8.45 -15.84
C LYS A 55 -4.18 9.64 -15.18
N TYR A 56 -4.77 9.43 -14.01
CA TYR A 56 -5.56 10.45 -13.31
C TYR A 56 -4.74 11.72 -13.02
N PHE A 57 -3.47 11.56 -12.62
CA PHE A 57 -2.59 12.69 -12.33
C PHE A 57 -2.16 13.49 -13.58
N GLU A 58 -2.17 12.87 -14.76
CA GLU A 58 -1.89 13.55 -16.03
C GLU A 58 -3.12 14.33 -16.52
N GLN A 59 -4.32 13.79 -16.31
CA GLN A 59 -5.58 14.33 -16.84
C GLN A 59 -6.23 15.38 -15.93
N SER A 60 -6.14 15.21 -14.61
CA SER A 60 -6.88 16.02 -13.65
C SER A 60 -6.20 17.36 -13.30
N GLY A 61 -4.98 17.62 -13.81
CA GLY A 61 -4.15 18.78 -13.42
C GLY A 61 -3.68 18.77 -11.95
N GLN A 62 -4.14 17.81 -11.15
CA GLN A 62 -3.71 17.51 -9.79
C GLN A 62 -2.43 16.69 -9.86
N ASN A 63 -1.32 17.27 -9.41
CA ASN A 63 -0.03 16.58 -9.40
C ASN A 63 -0.03 15.47 -8.33
N GLU A 64 0.60 14.33 -8.60
CA GLU A 64 0.78 13.20 -7.68
C GLU A 64 1.25 13.64 -6.28
N VAL A 65 2.10 14.67 -6.25
CA VAL A 65 2.62 15.31 -5.03
C VAL A 65 1.52 15.93 -4.17
N GLN A 66 0.52 16.58 -4.78
CA GLN A 66 -0.60 17.19 -4.06
C GLN A 66 -1.51 16.13 -3.45
N TRP A 67 -1.81 15.07 -4.21
CA TRP A 67 -2.56 13.92 -3.69
C TRP A 67 -1.86 13.29 -2.50
N ALA A 68 -0.55 13.01 -2.63
CA ALA A 68 0.23 12.43 -1.54
C ALA A 68 0.26 13.36 -0.31
N ARG A 69 0.42 14.68 -0.52
CA ARG A 69 0.42 15.67 0.57
C ARG A 69 -0.92 15.69 1.33
N ARG A 70 -2.06 15.58 0.64
CA ARG A 70 -3.39 15.53 1.26
C ARG A 70 -3.55 14.34 2.21
N PHE A 71 -2.91 13.22 1.90
CA PHE A 71 -2.97 12.00 2.70
C PHE A 71 -1.76 11.79 3.61
N PHE A 72 -0.87 12.77 3.73
CA PHE A 72 0.36 12.71 4.53
C PHE A 72 1.32 11.60 4.08
N LEU A 73 1.42 11.38 2.77
CA LEU A 73 2.22 10.33 2.14
C LEU A 73 3.50 10.90 1.50
N GLN A 74 4.55 10.07 1.48
CA GLN A 74 5.78 10.34 0.74
C GLN A 74 5.73 9.68 -0.64
N VAL A 75 5.72 10.50 -1.70
CA VAL A 75 5.72 10.02 -3.10
C VAL A 75 6.94 9.15 -3.39
N ARG A 76 8.11 9.49 -2.84
CA ARG A 76 9.33 8.72 -3.03
C ARG A 76 9.18 7.28 -2.51
N SER A 77 8.69 7.11 -1.29
CA SER A 77 8.45 5.79 -0.70
C SER A 77 7.41 4.98 -1.48
N LEU A 78 6.39 5.63 -2.06
CA LEU A 78 5.41 4.99 -2.94
C LEU A 78 6.03 4.44 -4.22
N ARG A 79 6.92 5.22 -4.86
CA ARG A 79 7.64 4.79 -6.06
C ARG A 79 8.62 3.67 -5.76
N GLU A 80 9.38 3.78 -4.66
CA GLU A 80 10.28 2.72 -4.18
C GLU A 80 9.49 1.42 -3.90
N LEU A 81 8.31 1.52 -3.26
CA LEU A 81 7.43 0.38 -3.03
C LEU A 81 6.96 -0.27 -4.34
N ARG A 82 6.56 0.53 -5.34
CA ARG A 82 6.15 0.01 -6.65
C ARG A 82 7.26 -0.77 -7.32
N ASP A 83 8.46 -0.22 -7.31
CA ASP A 83 9.61 -0.81 -7.97
C ASP A 83 10.01 -2.13 -7.28
N LEU A 84 9.98 -2.17 -5.94
CA LEU A 84 10.20 -3.39 -5.16
C LEU A 84 9.10 -4.43 -5.39
N VAL A 85 7.82 -4.03 -5.45
CA VAL A 85 6.72 -4.95 -5.76
C VAL A 85 6.89 -5.56 -7.15
N ARG A 86 7.34 -4.78 -8.13
CA ARG A 86 7.62 -5.27 -9.48
C ARG A 86 8.78 -6.26 -9.47
N GLU A 87 9.87 -5.93 -8.78
CA GLU A 87 11.03 -6.82 -8.64
C GLU A 87 10.64 -8.17 -8.00
N LEU A 88 9.92 -8.13 -6.87
CA LEU A 88 9.48 -9.33 -6.17
C LEU A 88 8.56 -10.20 -7.04
N LYS A 89 7.65 -9.59 -7.81
CA LYS A 89 6.82 -10.34 -8.78
C LYS A 89 7.67 -11.02 -9.85
N MET A 90 8.66 -10.34 -10.40
CA MET A 90 9.56 -10.92 -11.41
C MET A 90 10.37 -12.08 -10.83
N ARG A 91 10.88 -11.94 -9.59
CA ARG A 91 11.64 -13.00 -8.92
C ARG A 91 10.76 -14.22 -8.61
N LEU A 92 9.56 -14.00 -8.07
CA LEU A 92 8.61 -15.08 -7.79
C LEU A 92 8.20 -15.83 -9.06
N SER A 93 7.99 -15.11 -10.17
CA SER A 93 7.68 -15.72 -11.46
C SER A 93 8.80 -16.62 -11.97
N ARG A 94 10.08 -16.29 -11.73
CA ARG A 94 11.22 -17.18 -12.07
C ARG A 94 11.21 -18.48 -11.29
N GLU A 95 10.67 -18.47 -10.08
CA GLU A 95 10.48 -19.65 -9.22
C GLU A 95 9.15 -20.38 -9.51
N GLY A 96 8.44 -20.02 -10.59
CA GLY A 96 7.16 -20.62 -10.96
C GLY A 96 5.96 -20.16 -10.12
N ILE A 97 6.12 -19.14 -9.28
CA ILE A 97 5.05 -18.58 -8.44
C ILE A 97 4.43 -17.40 -9.20
N GLU A 98 3.35 -17.68 -9.93
CA GLU A 98 2.61 -16.66 -10.66
C GLU A 98 1.44 -16.10 -9.85
N VAL A 99 1.21 -14.79 -9.99
CA VAL A 99 0.03 -14.14 -9.42
C VAL A 99 -1.14 -14.41 -10.35
N GLN A 100 -2.00 -15.35 -9.99
CA GLN A 100 -3.23 -15.60 -10.72
C GLN A 100 -4.11 -14.35 -10.73
N LYS A 101 -4.73 -14.06 -11.89
CA LYS A 101 -5.64 -12.90 -12.06
C LYS A 101 -7.03 -13.13 -11.47
N GLU A 102 -7.28 -14.32 -10.92
CA GLU A 102 -8.58 -14.65 -10.35
C GLU A 102 -8.90 -13.76 -9.15
N THR A 103 -10.17 -13.40 -9.03
CA THR A 103 -10.67 -12.62 -7.91
C THR A 103 -10.51 -13.48 -6.64
N SER A 104 -10.05 -12.87 -5.55
CA SER A 104 -9.94 -13.58 -4.27
C SER A 104 -11.29 -14.19 -3.92
N PRO A 105 -11.35 -15.48 -3.52
CA PRO A 105 -12.61 -16.12 -3.15
C PRO A 105 -13.15 -15.64 -1.80
N TRP A 106 -12.42 -14.77 -1.10
CA TRP A 106 -12.73 -14.31 0.25
C TRP A 106 -13.42 -12.96 0.22
N ASP A 107 -14.39 -12.78 1.12
CA ASP A 107 -14.98 -11.47 1.36
C ASP A 107 -13.94 -10.48 1.94
N ARG A 108 -14.21 -9.17 1.89
CA ARG A 108 -13.29 -8.13 2.37
C ARG A 108 -12.85 -8.34 3.81
N THR A 109 -13.77 -8.78 4.68
CA THR A 109 -13.50 -9.03 6.10
C THR A 109 -12.59 -10.25 6.29
N GLU A 110 -12.91 -11.34 5.60
CA GLU A 110 -12.13 -12.58 5.57
C GLU A 110 -10.73 -12.35 4.99
N GLN A 111 -10.63 -11.55 3.93
CA GLN A 111 -9.37 -11.20 3.30
C GLN A 111 -8.46 -10.48 4.30
N ALA A 112 -8.97 -9.52 5.07
CA ALA A 112 -8.19 -8.84 6.11
C ALA A 112 -7.71 -9.81 7.20
N LEU A 113 -8.54 -10.78 7.60
CA LEU A 113 -8.18 -11.80 8.58
C LEU A 113 -7.06 -12.72 8.05
N VAL A 114 -7.21 -13.26 6.83
CA VAL A 114 -6.21 -14.15 6.22
C VAL A 114 -4.88 -13.41 6.04
N LEU A 115 -4.91 -12.17 5.59
CA LEU A 115 -3.71 -11.34 5.48
C LEU A 115 -3.01 -11.17 6.83
N LYS A 116 -3.74 -10.99 7.93
CA LYS A 116 -3.17 -10.93 9.28
C LYS A 116 -2.56 -12.26 9.73
N ILE A 117 -3.20 -13.38 9.43
CA ILE A 117 -2.67 -14.72 9.75
C ILE A 117 -1.36 -14.97 9.00
N ILE A 118 -1.31 -14.66 7.70
CA ILE A 118 -0.10 -14.80 6.89
C ILE A 118 1.03 -13.91 7.45
N MET A 119 0.72 -12.68 7.86
CA MET A 119 1.70 -11.80 8.50
C MET A 119 2.19 -12.36 9.83
N ALA A 120 1.30 -12.88 10.68
CA ALA A 120 1.67 -13.48 11.96
C ALA A 120 2.62 -14.66 11.76
N GLY A 121 2.31 -15.56 10.80
CA GLY A 121 3.18 -16.71 10.49
C GLY A 121 4.53 -16.33 9.87
N ALA A 122 4.67 -15.12 9.32
CA ALA A 122 5.93 -14.65 8.74
C ALA A 122 6.84 -13.91 9.75
N VAL A 123 6.28 -13.41 10.86
CA VAL A 123 6.99 -12.56 11.84
C VAL A 123 7.24 -13.28 13.17
N TYR A 124 6.53 -14.38 13.43
CA TYR A 124 6.72 -15.24 14.60
C TYR A 124 7.93 -16.16 14.42
#